data_AF-A0A7M3NIX9-F1
#
_entry.id   AF-A0A7M3NIX9-F1
#
_cell.length_a   1.000
_cell.length_b   1.000
_cell.length_c   1.000
_cell.angle_alpha   90.00
_cell.angle_beta   90.00
_cell.angle_gamma   90.00
#
_symmetry.space_group_name_H-M   'P 1'
#
loop_
_entity.id
_entity.type
_entity.pdbx_description
1 polymer ?
#
loop_
_entity_poly.entity_id
_entity_poly.type
_entity_poly.pdbx_seq_one_letter_code
_entity_poly.pdbx_strand_id
1 'polypeptide(L)'
;MGSGRLYLTVAAGGFRRYATYRIATAAGVFTNTVFGVILVYTYLALWHEKPHLGGYDQAQAVTYVWLGQCLYATLAIQGGGAEKDLMERIRTGEIAVDLYRPADLQLWWLAGDMGRALFQ
;
A
#
# COMPACT_ATOMS: atom_id res chain seq x y z
N MET A 1 -26.51 17.82 -1.79
CA MET A 1 -25.09 18.11 -1.47
C MET A 1 -24.32 16.80 -1.52
N GLY A 2 -23.46 16.65 -2.53
CA GLY A 2 -23.10 15.33 -3.09
C GLY A 2 -22.23 14.44 -2.21
N SER A 3 -22.51 13.15 -2.28
CA SER A 3 -21.76 12.02 -1.70
C SER A 3 -20.24 12.14 -1.88
N GLY A 4 -19.78 12.78 -2.96
CA GLY A 4 -18.35 13.02 -3.19
C GLY A 4 -17.63 13.85 -2.12
N ARG A 5 -18.29 14.84 -1.48
CA ARG A 5 -17.67 15.61 -0.38
C ARG A 5 -17.44 14.75 0.87
N LEU A 6 -18.32 13.77 1.11
CA LEU A 6 -18.18 12.83 2.24
C LEU A 6 -16.91 11.99 2.06
N TYR A 7 -16.77 11.32 0.92
CA TYR A 7 -15.63 10.44 0.65
C TYR A 7 -14.30 11.19 0.60
N LEU A 8 -14.26 12.40 0.03
CA LEU A 8 -13.05 13.24 0.06
C LEU A 8 -12.63 13.61 1.49
N THR A 9 -13.60 13.86 2.38
CA THR A 9 -13.32 14.16 3.78
C THR A 9 -12.76 12.95 4.52
N VAL A 10 -13.28 11.75 4.22
CA VAL A 10 -12.76 10.47 4.75
C VAL A 10 -11.32 10.24 4.28
N ALA A 11 -11.04 10.44 3.00
CA ALA A 11 -9.69 10.33 2.45
C ALA A 11 -8.71 11.33 3.10
N ALA A 12 -9.11 12.59 3.25
CA ALA A 12 -8.31 13.59 3.95
C ALA A 12 -8.11 13.28 5.45
N GLY A 13 -9.09 12.61 6.08
CA GLY A 13 -8.96 12.07 7.43
C GLY A 13 -7.89 10.97 7.51
N GLY A 14 -7.92 10.02 6.58
CA GLY A 14 -6.90 8.98 6.44
C GLY A 14 -5.50 9.55 6.26
N PHE A 15 -5.34 10.50 5.33
CA PHE A 15 -4.06 11.16 5.08
C PHE A 15 -3.48 11.82 6.35
N ARG A 16 -4.30 12.55 7.11
CA ARG A 16 -3.86 13.19 8.36
C ARG A 16 -3.44 12.19 9.44
N ARG A 17 -4.13 11.05 9.52
CA ARG A 17 -3.77 9.98 10.46
C ARG A 17 -2.36 9.46 10.19
N TYR A 18 -2.03 9.16 8.94
CA TYR A 18 -0.70 8.67 8.57
C TYR A 18 0.38 9.76 8.62
N ALA A 19 0.03 11.01 8.29
CA ALA A 19 0.94 12.16 8.37
C ALA A 19 1.46 12.48 9.78
N THR A 20 0.80 11.95 10.82
CA THR A 20 1.22 12.11 12.22
C THR A 20 2.39 11.18 12.58
N TYR A 21 2.49 10.00 11.96
CA TYR A 21 3.49 8.97 12.30
C TYR A 21 4.70 8.97 11.36
N ARG A 22 5.29 10.16 11.14
CA ARG A 22 6.36 10.38 10.16
C ARG A 22 7.60 9.50 10.36
N ILE A 23 7.97 9.24 11.61
CA ILE A 23 9.13 8.39 11.94
C ILE A 23 8.88 6.95 11.52
N ALA A 24 7.66 6.43 11.74
CA ALA A 24 7.30 5.08 11.32
C ALA A 24 7.33 4.96 9.79
N THR A 25 6.83 5.98 9.08
CA THR A 25 6.92 6.04 7.61
C THR A 25 8.37 6.08 7.13
N ALA A 26 9.22 6.92 7.72
CA ALA A 26 10.63 6.99 7.36
C ALA A 26 11.37 5.66 7.61
N ALA A 27 11.09 4.99 8.73
CA ALA A 27 11.62 3.65 9.01
C ALA A 27 11.12 2.61 7.98
N GLY A 28 9.87 2.70 7.56
CA GLY A 28 9.31 1.87 6.49
C GLY A 28 9.99 2.10 5.14
N VAL A 29 10.20 3.36 4.75
CA VAL A 29 10.93 3.72 3.51
C VAL A 29 12.36 3.21 3.56
N PHE A 30 13.05 3.39 4.69
CA PHE A 30 14.42 2.92 4.88
C PHE A 30 14.51 1.41 4.75
N THR A 31 13.68 0.67 5.48
CA THR A 31 13.68 -0.80 5.43
C THR A 31 13.31 -1.32 4.04
N ASN A 32 12.27 -0.77 3.41
CA ASN A 32 11.88 -1.09 2.03
C ASN A 32 13.05 -0.86 1.05
N THR A 33 13.74 0.28 1.17
CA THR A 33 14.90 0.58 0.31
C THR A 33 16.03 -0.43 0.50
N VAL A 34 16.34 -0.81 1.74
CA VAL A 34 17.36 -1.83 2.04
C VAL A 34 17.00 -3.17 1.41
N PHE A 35 15.74 -3.62 1.53
CA PHE A 35 15.27 -4.84 0.89
C PHE A 35 15.29 -4.74 -0.64
N GLY A 36 14.94 -3.59 -1.20
CA GLY A 36 15.07 -3.30 -2.62
C GLY A 36 16.50 -3.49 -3.12
N VAL A 37 17.48 -2.95 -2.40
CA VAL A 37 18.91 -3.12 -2.72
C VAL A 37 19.31 -4.60 -2.67
N ILE A 38 18.90 -5.35 -1.64
CA ILE A 38 19.19 -6.78 -1.52
C ILE A 38 18.62 -7.55 -2.74
N LEU A 39 17.37 -7.29 -3.11
CA LEU A 39 16.73 -7.90 -4.27
C LEU A 39 17.44 -7.55 -5.57
N VAL A 40 17.82 -6.28 -5.76
CA VAL A 40 18.59 -5.85 -6.92
C VAL A 40 19.91 -6.62 -7.02
N TYR A 41 20.70 -6.71 -5.95
CA TYR A 41 21.94 -7.48 -5.98
C TYR A 41 21.72 -8.97 -6.28
N THR A 42 20.64 -9.55 -5.77
CA THR A 42 20.26 -10.93 -6.09
C THR A 42 19.95 -11.10 -7.57
N TYR A 43 19.20 -10.16 -8.17
CA TYR A 43 18.91 -10.15 -9.60
C TYR A 43 20.16 -9.90 -10.45
N LEU A 44 21.03 -8.97 -10.05
CA LEU A 44 22.29 -8.71 -10.75
C LEU A 44 23.18 -9.96 -10.79
N ALA A 45 23.31 -10.67 -9.65
CA ALA A 45 24.07 -11.91 -9.59
C ALA A 45 23.46 -13.00 -10.49
N LEU A 46 22.14 -13.12 -10.50
CA LEU A 46 21.43 -14.07 -11.37
C LEU A 46 21.63 -13.76 -12.86
N TRP A 47 21.56 -12.48 -13.26
CA TRP A 47 21.75 -12.06 -14.66
C TRP A 47 23.20 -12.19 -15.12
N HIS A 48 24.17 -12.14 -14.21
CA HIS A 48 25.56 -12.40 -14.53
C HIS A 48 25.77 -13.88 -14.93
N GLU A 49 25.15 -14.81 -14.22
CA GLU A 49 25.25 -16.26 -14.51
C GLU A 49 24.38 -16.67 -15.71
N LYS A 50 23.20 -16.06 -15.87
CA LYS A 50 22.26 -16.35 -16.95
C LYS A 50 21.72 -15.07 -17.59
N PRO A 51 22.43 -14.50 -18.57
CA PRO A 51 21.94 -13.33 -19.29
C PRO A 51 20.64 -13.66 -20.06
N HIS A 52 19.73 -12.68 -20.11
CA HIS A 52 18.43 -12.76 -20.81
C HIS A 52 17.40 -13.74 -20.24
N LEU A 53 17.44 -13.99 -18.93
CA LEU A 53 16.46 -14.85 -18.27
C LEU A 53 15.03 -14.30 -18.46
N GLY A 54 14.14 -15.12 -19.02
CA GLY A 54 12.75 -14.73 -19.30
C GLY A 54 12.59 -13.66 -20.39
N GLY A 55 13.63 -13.38 -21.19
CA GLY A 55 13.59 -12.37 -22.26
C GLY A 55 13.80 -10.92 -21.78
N TYR A 56 14.07 -10.72 -20.49
CA TYR A 56 14.39 -9.40 -19.95
C TYR A 56 15.89 -9.13 -19.98
N ASP A 57 16.25 -7.90 -20.35
CA ASP A 57 17.58 -7.37 -20.09
C ASP A 57 17.75 -7.00 -18.60
N GLN A 58 19.00 -6.94 -18.14
CA GLN A 58 19.36 -6.68 -16.75
C GLN A 58 18.73 -5.38 -16.23
N ALA A 59 18.74 -4.31 -17.05
CA ALA A 59 18.12 -3.05 -16.69
C ALA A 59 16.61 -3.20 -16.44
N GLN A 60 15.91 -3.98 -17.28
CA GLN A 60 14.47 -4.23 -17.14
C GLN A 60 14.16 -5.02 -15.86
N ALA A 61 14.99 -6.01 -15.53
CA ALA A 61 14.84 -6.81 -14.33
C ALA A 61 15.03 -5.98 -13.05
N VAL A 62 16.02 -5.07 -13.04
CA VAL A 62 16.24 -4.12 -11.94
C VAL A 62 15.07 -3.12 -11.82
N THR A 63 14.58 -2.60 -12.95
CA THR A 63 13.40 -1.73 -12.96
C THR A 63 12.18 -2.44 -12.38
N TYR A 64 11.97 -3.71 -12.73
CA TYR A 64 10.87 -4.52 -12.18
C TYR A 64 10.93 -4.62 -10.66
N VAL A 65 12.11 -4.88 -10.09
CA VAL A 65 12.30 -4.92 -8.62
C VAL A 65 11.94 -3.58 -7.98
N TRP A 66 12.44 -2.46 -8.52
CA TRP A 66 12.15 -1.13 -7.98
C TRP A 66 10.68 -0.74 -8.09
N LEU A 67 10.01 -1.07 -9.20
CA LEU A 67 8.56 -0.88 -9.32
C LEU A 67 7.81 -1.65 -8.23
N GLY A 68 8.23 -2.88 -7.94
CA GLY A 68 7.69 -3.66 -6.82
C GLY A 68 7.90 -2.98 -5.46
N GLN A 69 9.10 -2.44 -5.19
CA GLN A 69 9.37 -1.72 -3.95
C GLN A 69 8.55 -0.43 -3.81
N CYS A 70 8.35 0.32 -4.91
CA CYS A 70 7.50 1.51 -4.91
C CYS A 70 6.04 1.18 -4.60
N LEU A 71 5.52 0.08 -5.15
CA LEU A 71 4.14 -0.35 -4.92
C LEU A 71 3.91 -1.02 -3.55
N TYR A 72 4.99 -1.44 -2.89
CA TYR A 72 4.92 -2.20 -1.63
C TYR A 72 4.12 -1.49 -0.54
N ALA A 73 4.41 -0.21 -0.30
CA ALA A 73 3.72 0.58 0.71
C ALA A 73 2.34 1.06 0.22
N THR A 74 2.25 1.53 -1.02
CA THR A 74 1.00 2.03 -1.61
C THR A 74 -0.09 0.96 -1.58
N LEU A 75 0.24 -0.29 -1.94
CA LEU A 75 -0.69 -1.42 -1.93
C LEU A 75 -0.81 -2.11 -0.56
N ALA A 76 -0.16 -1.59 0.49
CA ALA A 76 -0.14 -2.20 1.82
C ALA A 76 0.24 -3.70 1.83
N ILE A 77 1.22 -4.10 1.03
CA ILE A 77 1.63 -5.51 0.88
C ILE A 77 2.15 -6.09 2.21
N GLN A 78 2.74 -5.25 3.07
CA GLN A 78 3.13 -5.61 4.44
C GLN A 78 1.94 -5.98 5.35
N GLY A 79 0.71 -5.69 4.93
CA GLY A 79 -0.47 -5.69 5.77
C GLY A 79 -0.67 -4.35 6.49
N GLY A 80 -1.88 -4.16 7.04
CA GLY A 80 -2.26 -2.91 7.71
C GLY A 80 -2.98 -1.89 6.82
N GLY A 81 -3.42 -2.30 5.63
CA GLY A 81 -4.42 -1.58 4.84
C GLY A 81 -5.85 -1.79 5.38
N ALA A 82 -6.82 -1.18 4.70
CA ALA A 82 -8.24 -1.26 5.07
C ALA A 82 -8.79 -2.69 5.26
N GLU A 83 -8.21 -3.68 4.56
CA GLU A 83 -8.58 -5.09 4.69
C GLU A 83 -8.50 -5.61 6.13
N LYS A 84 -7.41 -5.28 6.85
CA LYS A 84 -7.20 -5.81 8.20
C LYS A 84 -8.25 -5.29 9.19
N ASP A 85 -8.55 -4.00 9.10
CA ASP A 85 -9.56 -3.35 9.94
C ASP A 85 -10.97 -3.86 9.59
N LEU A 86 -11.25 -4.07 8.30
CA LEU A 86 -12.51 -4.65 7.84
C LEU A 86 -12.69 -6.09 8.35
N MET A 87 -11.65 -6.92 8.25
CA MET A 87 -11.69 -8.30 8.74
C MET A 87 -11.92 -8.36 10.26
N GLU A 88 -11.27 -7.49 11.04
CA GLU A 88 -11.49 -7.45 12.49
C GLU A 88 -12.95 -7.08 12.80
N ARG A 89 -13.53 -6.10 12.11
CA ARG A 89 -14.94 -5.71 12.27
C ARG A 89 -15.93 -6.78 11.88
N ILE A 90 -15.62 -7.58 10.86
CA ILE A 90 -16.40 -8.76 10.51
C ILE A 90 -16.34 -9.77 11.65
N ARG A 91 -15.14 -10.01 12.20
CA ARG A 91 -14.93 -10.96 13.28
C ARG A 91 -15.63 -10.55 14.59
N THR A 92 -15.62 -9.26 14.93
CA THR A 92 -16.25 -8.73 16.15
C THR A 92 -17.75 -8.45 16.00
N GLY A 93 -18.27 -8.46 14.78
CA GLY A 93 -19.66 -8.12 14.47
C GLY A 93 -19.94 -6.61 14.37
N GLU A 94 -18.95 -5.75 14.60
CA GLU A 94 -19.06 -4.30 14.42
C GLU A 94 -19.41 -3.90 12.98
N ILE A 95 -19.13 -4.78 12.00
CA ILE A 95 -19.49 -4.57 10.59
C ILE A 95 -20.98 -4.28 10.38
N ALA A 96 -21.86 -4.75 11.29
CA ALA A 96 -23.29 -4.46 11.22
C ALA A 96 -23.55 -2.95 11.25
N VAL A 97 -22.82 -2.18 12.06
CA VAL A 97 -22.96 -0.72 12.15
C VAL A 97 -22.56 -0.05 10.84
N ASP A 98 -21.52 -0.55 10.19
CA ASP A 98 -21.05 -0.01 8.90
C ASP A 98 -22.07 -0.27 7.79
N LEU A 99 -22.75 -1.42 7.81
CA LEU A 99 -23.80 -1.78 6.87
C LEU A 99 -25.09 -0.96 7.06
N TYR A 100 -25.40 -0.54 8.29
CA TYR A 100 -26.55 0.32 8.57
C TYR A 100 -26.32 1.79 8.21
N ARG A 101 -25.07 2.21 7.98
CA ARG A 101 -24.77 3.59 7.61
C ARG A 101 -25.33 3.87 6.19
N PRO A 102 -25.95 5.04 5.95
CA PRO A 102 -26.40 5.45 4.61
C PRO A 102 -25.23 5.91 3.73
N ALA A 103 -24.22 5.06 3.57
CA ALA A 103 -23.06 5.26 2.72
C ALA A 103 -22.66 3.92 2.09
N ASP A 104 -22.22 3.95 0.84
CA ASP A 104 -21.69 2.76 0.20
C ASP A 104 -20.45 2.25 0.95
N LEU A 105 -20.49 0.98 1.35
CA LEU A 105 -19.47 0.33 2.16
C LEU A 105 -18.12 0.28 1.41
N GLN A 106 -18.15 -0.09 0.12
CA GLN A 106 -16.93 -0.24 -0.67
C GLN A 106 -16.23 1.10 -0.86
N LEU A 107 -16.97 2.14 -1.25
CA LEU A 107 -16.46 3.51 -1.38
C LEU A 107 -15.98 4.08 -0.06
N TRP A 108 -16.62 3.73 1.07
CA TRP A 108 -16.18 4.17 2.38
C TRP A 108 -14.78 3.66 2.72
N TRP A 109 -14.57 2.34 2.58
CA TRP A 109 -13.28 1.71 2.85
C TRP A 109 -12.22 2.08 1.81
N LEU A 110 -12.60 2.19 0.54
CA LEU A 110 -11.72 2.66 -0.53
C LEU A 110 -11.24 4.08 -0.25
N ALA A 111 -12.14 5.00 0.12
CA ALA A 111 -11.75 6.39 0.43
C ALA A 111 -10.77 6.46 1.60
N GLY A 112 -10.98 5.64 2.64
CA GLY A 112 -10.05 5.53 3.77
C GLY A 112 -8.67 5.02 3.33
N ASP A 113 -8.62 3.96 2.54
CA ASP A 113 -7.37 3.38 2.06
C ASP A 113 -6.64 4.28 1.07
N MET A 114 -7.36 4.99 0.20
CA MET A 114 -6.79 5.99 -0.70
C MET A 114 -6.09 7.11 0.08
N GLY A 115 -6.65 7.55 1.22
CA GLY A 115 -6.01 8.53 2.08
C GLY A 115 -4.66 8.07 2.62
N ARG A 116 -4.52 6.77 2.92
CA ARG A 116 -3.26 6.14 3.31
C ARG A 116 -2.31 6.02 2.11
N ALA A 117 -2.79 5.47 1.00
CA ALA A 117 -2.00 5.19 -0.19
C ALA A 117 -1.44 6.47 -0.84
N LEU A 118 -2.14 7.60 -0.74
CA LEU A 118 -1.64 8.91 -1.22
C LEU A 118 -0.53 9.49 -0.33
N PHE A 119 -0.39 9.01 0.90
CA PHE A 119 0.66 9.49 1.81
C PHE A 119 1.93 8.63 1.79
N GLN A 120 1.79 7.33 1.52
CA GLN A 120 2.85 6.32 1.62
C GLN A 120 3.47 5.99 0.28
#